data_AF-A0A1F8U606-F1
#
_entry.id   AF-A0A1F8U606-F1
#
_cell.length_a   1.000
_cell.length_b   1.000
_cell.length_c   1.000
_cell.angle_alpha   90.00
_cell.angle_beta   90.00
_cell.angle_gamma   90.00
#
_symmetry.space_group_name_H-M   'P 1'
#
loop_
_entity.id
_entity.type
_entity.pdbx_description
1 polymer ?
#
loop_
_entity_poly.entity_id
_entity_poly.type
_entity_poly.pdbx_seq_one_letter_code
_entity_poly.pdbx_strand_id
1 'polypeptide(L)'
;MAGRYLTDTWDYSNNNTPLTLDQAVEAANQYLAAYGNPDLTLTEVMEFSDNFYAEVEEKGSGIHAFELLIDRYTGAVYPEPGPNMMWNTKYGHMGGMMGRGGWRAGPTSVTPEKALDIAQEWLDQYLPGTSAEEKADVFYGYYTIHTLKDGQVAGMLSVNGSTGEVWYHTWHGDFITMKELEN
;
A
#
# COMPACT_ATOMS: atom_id res chain seq x y z
N MET A 1 -19.02 15.35 5.00
CA MET A 1 -18.63 16.16 3.83
C MET A 1 -18.05 15.19 2.83
N ALA A 2 -18.60 15.14 1.63
CA ALA A 2 -18.24 14.16 0.61
C ALA A 2 -16.77 14.30 0.19
N GLY A 3 -16.10 13.17 -0.03
CA GLY A 3 -14.72 13.11 -0.48
C GLY A 3 -14.54 13.95 -1.74
N ARG A 4 -13.76 15.02 -1.62
CA ARG A 4 -13.28 15.78 -2.77
C ARG A 4 -12.23 14.91 -3.44
N TYR A 5 -12.57 14.33 -4.59
CA TYR A 5 -11.57 14.01 -5.60
C TYR A 5 -10.79 15.32 -5.84
N LEU A 6 -9.52 15.35 -5.46
CA LEU A 6 -8.65 16.49 -5.73
C LEU A 6 -8.35 16.47 -7.24
N THR A 7 -9.19 17.16 -8.00
CA THR A 7 -9.09 17.26 -9.47
C THR A 7 -8.10 18.32 -9.94
N ASP A 8 -7.19 18.78 -9.08
CA ASP A 8 -6.07 19.65 -9.50
C ASP A 8 -4.85 18.78 -9.86
N THR A 9 -5.06 17.74 -10.66
CA THR A 9 -3.98 16.99 -11.29
C THR A 9 -3.62 17.70 -12.59
N TRP A 10 -2.38 18.16 -12.69
CA TRP A 10 -1.80 18.49 -14.00
C TRP A 10 -1.98 17.26 -14.87
N ASP A 11 -2.79 17.44 -15.90
CA ASP A 11 -3.09 16.39 -16.84
C ASP A 11 -1.78 16.02 -17.55
N TYR A 12 -1.17 14.91 -17.14
CA TYR A 12 -0.11 14.28 -17.93
C TYR A 12 -0.67 13.72 -19.24
N SER A 13 -1.97 13.93 -19.57
CA SER A 13 -2.50 13.70 -20.92
C SER A 13 -1.74 14.56 -21.90
N ASN A 14 -0.72 13.93 -22.46
CA ASN A 14 -0.44 13.83 -23.87
C ASN A 14 0.63 12.76 -23.97
N ASN A 15 0.28 11.57 -24.49
CA ASN A 15 1.08 10.76 -25.44
C ASN A 15 1.02 9.22 -25.29
N ASN A 16 0.05 8.61 -24.59
CA ASN A 16 -0.06 7.14 -24.55
C ASN A 16 1.24 6.46 -24.02
N THR A 17 2.11 7.23 -23.38
CA THR A 17 3.39 6.84 -22.81
C THR A 17 3.21 6.76 -21.30
N PRO A 18 3.57 5.64 -20.66
CA PRO A 18 3.58 5.57 -19.20
C PRO A 18 4.50 6.64 -18.60
N LEU A 19 4.09 7.19 -17.46
CA LEU A 19 4.91 8.01 -16.59
C LEU A 19 6.18 7.25 -16.18
N THR A 20 7.20 8.00 -15.80
CA THR A 20 8.38 7.41 -15.14
C THR A 20 8.12 7.21 -13.66
N LEU A 21 8.92 6.35 -13.02
CA LEU A 21 8.88 6.16 -11.57
C LEU A 21 9.09 7.48 -10.80
N ASP A 22 9.98 8.37 -11.26
CA ASP A 22 10.18 9.67 -10.62
C ASP A 22 8.94 10.59 -10.73
N GLN A 23 8.19 10.51 -11.84
CA GLN A 23 6.93 11.25 -11.98
C GLN A 23 5.84 10.70 -11.05
N ALA A 24 5.81 9.37 -10.83
CA ALA A 24 4.91 8.76 -9.86
C ALA A 24 5.25 9.18 -8.42
N VAL A 25 6.54 9.23 -8.08
CA VAL A 25 7.03 9.77 -6.80
C VAL A 25 6.59 11.23 -6.61
N GLU A 26 6.69 12.06 -7.65
CA GLU A 26 6.23 13.44 -7.59
C GLU A 26 4.71 13.53 -7.36
N ALA A 27 3.91 12.74 -8.07
CA ALA A 27 2.46 12.70 -7.92
C ALA A 27 2.04 12.29 -6.50
N ALA A 28 2.68 11.26 -5.94
CA ALA A 28 2.41 10.81 -4.57
C ALA A 28 2.80 11.89 -3.53
N ASN A 29 3.93 12.56 -3.69
CA ASN A 29 4.33 13.68 -2.81
C ASN A 29 3.35 14.86 -2.89
N GLN A 30 2.85 15.19 -4.08
CA GLN A 30 1.82 16.22 -4.24
C GLN A 30 0.51 15.83 -3.54
N TYR A 31 0.11 14.56 -3.64
CA TYR A 31 -1.03 14.03 -2.90
C TYR A 31 -0.85 14.20 -1.38
N LEU A 32 0.33 13.86 -0.83
CA LEU A 32 0.63 14.04 0.58
C LEU A 32 0.63 15.50 1.02
N ALA A 33 1.21 16.40 0.21
CA ALA A 33 1.17 17.83 0.48
C ALA A 33 -0.27 18.36 0.55
N ALA A 34 -1.15 17.89 -0.33
CA ALA A 34 -2.57 18.23 -0.32
C ALA A 34 -3.34 17.57 0.82
N TYR A 35 -2.95 16.35 1.25
CA TYR A 35 -3.48 15.68 2.43
C TYR A 35 -3.22 16.49 3.71
N GLY A 36 -2.08 17.19 3.78
CA GLY A 36 -1.82 18.24 4.77
C GLY A 36 -1.47 17.73 6.17
N ASN A 37 -1.05 16.47 6.31
CA ASN A 37 -0.53 15.94 7.56
C ASN A 37 1.00 15.91 7.54
N PRO A 38 1.69 16.75 8.33
CA PRO A 38 3.16 16.85 8.31
C PRO A 38 3.86 15.63 8.93
N ASP A 39 3.13 14.71 9.58
CA ASP A 39 3.69 13.46 10.09
C ASP A 39 3.79 12.37 9.03
N LEU A 40 3.16 12.55 7.86
CA LEU A 40 3.19 11.56 6.79
C LEU A 40 4.39 11.79 5.87
N THR A 41 4.97 10.69 5.40
CA THR A 41 6.05 10.67 4.42
C THR A 41 5.89 9.48 3.48
N LEU A 42 6.48 9.57 2.29
CA LEU A 42 6.50 8.50 1.29
C LEU A 42 7.73 7.61 1.56
N THR A 43 7.55 6.30 1.70
CA THR A 43 8.66 5.35 1.98
C THR A 43 9.07 4.55 0.75
N GLU A 44 8.11 4.21 -0.10
CA GLU A 44 8.37 3.36 -1.25
C GLU A 44 7.43 3.73 -2.40
N VAL A 45 7.94 3.63 -3.64
CA VAL A 45 7.12 3.63 -4.85
C VAL A 45 7.57 2.48 -5.74
N MET A 46 6.61 1.69 -6.19
CA MET A 46 6.82 0.56 -7.10
C MET A 46 6.12 0.80 -8.42
N GLU A 47 6.74 0.36 -9.49
CA GLU A 47 6.17 0.32 -10.82
C GLU A 47 5.72 -1.11 -11.15
N PHE A 48 4.45 -1.25 -11.47
CA PHE A 48 3.89 -2.46 -12.04
C PHE A 48 3.33 -2.19 -13.45
N SER A 49 2.94 -3.24 -14.18
CA SER A 49 2.42 -3.11 -15.53
C SER A 49 1.12 -2.30 -15.61
N ASP A 50 0.30 -2.30 -14.55
CA ASP A 50 -1.04 -1.71 -14.61
C ASP A 50 -1.16 -0.40 -13.80
N ASN A 51 -0.32 -0.20 -12.79
CA ASN A 51 -0.29 1.00 -11.94
C ASN A 51 1.10 1.19 -11.31
N PHE A 52 1.31 2.36 -10.71
CA PHE A 52 2.30 2.47 -9.64
C PHE A 52 1.62 2.26 -8.30
N TYR A 53 2.37 1.69 -7.37
CA TYR A 53 2.01 1.54 -5.97
C TYR A 53 2.90 2.45 -5.12
N ALA A 54 2.38 2.96 -4.02
CA ALA A 54 3.11 3.81 -3.11
C ALA A 54 2.70 3.59 -1.66
N GLU A 55 3.70 3.51 -0.79
CA GLU A 55 3.50 3.39 0.66
C GLU A 55 3.75 4.72 1.38
N VAL A 56 2.88 5.02 2.33
CA VAL A 56 2.96 6.23 3.14
C VAL A 56 3.10 5.83 4.60
N GLU A 57 4.07 6.40 5.30
CA GLU A 57 4.38 6.11 6.70
C GLU A 57 4.19 7.33 7.61
N GLU A 58 3.82 7.08 8.86
CA GLU A 58 3.96 8.07 9.93
C GLU A 58 5.38 8.13 10.47
N LYS A 59 6.05 9.27 10.29
CA LYS A 59 7.40 9.52 10.82
C LYS A 59 7.47 9.33 12.33
N GLY A 60 6.44 9.74 13.06
CA GLY A 60 6.42 9.65 14.52
C GLY A 60 6.34 8.23 15.08
N SER A 61 5.73 7.29 14.35
CA SER A 61 5.50 5.92 14.84
C SER A 61 6.28 4.85 14.07
N GLY A 62 6.71 5.13 12.84
CA GLY A 62 7.27 4.13 11.92
C GLY A 62 6.24 3.10 11.46
N ILE A 63 4.94 3.40 11.59
CA ILE A 63 3.84 2.54 11.13
C ILE A 63 3.34 3.11 9.80
N HIS A 64 3.17 2.23 8.83
CA HIS A 64 2.65 2.59 7.52
C HIS A 64 1.17 3.02 7.67
N ALA A 65 0.91 4.25 7.23
CA ALA A 65 -0.36 4.93 7.37
C ALA A 65 -1.39 4.39 6.39
N PHE A 66 -1.07 4.35 5.09
CA PHE A 66 -1.95 3.88 4.02
C PHE A 66 -1.19 3.67 2.72
N GLU A 67 -1.84 3.00 1.78
CA GLU A 67 -1.32 2.65 0.46
C GLU A 67 -2.06 3.43 -0.64
N LEU A 68 -1.34 3.80 -1.70
CA LEU A 68 -1.84 4.56 -2.82
C LEU A 68 -1.54 3.83 -4.13
N LEU A 69 -2.47 3.92 -5.08
CA LEU A 69 -2.22 3.63 -6.48
C LEU A 69 -2.10 4.94 -7.26
N ILE A 70 -1.19 4.96 -8.23
CA ILE A 70 -1.05 6.04 -9.20
C ILE A 70 -1.28 5.46 -10.60
N ASP A 71 -2.23 6.05 -11.32
CA ASP A 71 -2.48 5.68 -12.72
C ASP A 71 -1.27 6.00 -13.60
N ARG A 72 -0.83 5.02 -14.39
CA ARG A 72 0.43 5.10 -15.13
C ARG A 72 0.47 6.17 -16.21
N TYR A 73 -0.68 6.68 -16.66
CA TYR A 73 -0.73 7.59 -17.81
C TYR A 73 -1.14 8.99 -17.40
N THR A 74 -2.05 9.10 -16.43
CA THR A 74 -2.63 10.35 -15.98
C THR A 74 -1.98 10.89 -14.71
N GLY A 75 -1.28 10.04 -13.95
CA GLY A 75 -0.74 10.41 -12.64
C GLY A 75 -1.82 10.60 -11.57
N ALA A 76 -3.06 10.19 -11.84
CA ALA A 76 -4.14 10.26 -10.86
C ALA A 76 -3.83 9.34 -9.67
N VAL A 77 -3.81 9.92 -8.47
CA VAL A 77 -3.51 9.22 -7.21
C VAL A 77 -4.80 8.90 -6.46
N TYR A 78 -4.95 7.67 -6.00
CA TYR A 78 -6.12 7.23 -5.23
C TYR A 78 -5.74 6.14 -4.22
N PRO A 79 -6.51 5.99 -3.12
CA PRO A 79 -6.28 4.92 -2.16
C PRO A 79 -6.35 3.55 -2.82
N GLU A 80 -5.42 2.66 -2.46
CA GLU A 80 -5.46 1.28 -2.92
C GLU A 80 -6.71 0.55 -2.42
N PRO A 81 -7.42 -0.22 -3.28
CA PRO A 81 -8.56 -1.02 -2.85
C PRO A 81 -8.16 -2.19 -1.94
N GLY A 82 -9.12 -2.72 -1.17
CA GLY A 82 -8.89 -3.92 -0.35
C GLY A 82 -8.38 -3.59 1.06
N PRO A 83 -7.29 -4.21 1.56
CA PRO A 83 -6.80 -4.07 2.94
C PRO A 83 -6.67 -2.62 3.43
N ASN A 84 -6.09 -1.75 2.61
CA ASN A 84 -5.96 -0.33 2.88
C ASN A 84 -7.30 0.38 3.18
N MET A 85 -8.38 0.00 2.50
CA MET A 85 -9.71 0.59 2.74
C MET A 85 -10.51 -0.18 3.80
N MET A 86 -10.34 -1.50 3.88
CA MET A 86 -11.22 -2.42 4.62
C MET A 86 -10.67 -2.84 5.98
N TRP A 87 -9.35 -2.98 6.10
CA TRP A 87 -8.66 -3.45 7.30
C TRP A 87 -7.88 -2.34 8.02
N ASN A 88 -7.60 -1.22 7.34
CA ASN A 88 -6.96 -0.09 7.96
C ASN A 88 -7.85 0.58 9.02
N THR A 89 -7.45 0.41 10.28
CA THR A 89 -8.19 0.83 11.47
C THR A 89 -8.04 2.32 11.80
N LYS A 90 -7.05 3.01 11.21
CA LYS A 90 -6.79 4.44 11.46
C LYS A 90 -7.16 5.33 10.28
N TYR A 91 -6.76 4.94 9.06
CA TYR A 91 -6.90 5.75 7.85
C TYR A 91 -7.94 5.22 6.87
N GLY A 92 -8.35 3.94 6.98
CA GLY A 92 -9.35 3.34 6.10
C GLY A 92 -10.80 3.67 6.48
N HIS A 93 -11.74 3.00 5.82
CA HIS A 93 -13.17 3.16 6.11
C HIS A 93 -13.53 2.82 7.55
N MET A 94 -12.81 1.87 8.17
CA MET A 94 -12.98 1.56 9.58
C MET A 94 -12.61 2.75 10.48
N GLY A 95 -11.54 3.48 10.17
CA GLY A 95 -11.15 4.70 10.90
C GLY A 95 -12.17 5.84 10.75
N GLY A 96 -12.75 6.01 9.56
CA GLY A 96 -13.72 7.07 9.27
C GLY A 96 -15.14 6.84 9.79
N MET A 97 -15.67 5.61 9.73
CA MET A 97 -17.02 5.27 10.19
C MET A 97 -17.12 5.09 11.71
N MET A 98 -16.01 4.72 12.37
CA MET A 98 -15.92 4.53 13.83
C MET A 98 -15.43 5.79 14.57
N GLY A 99 -15.18 6.90 13.88
CA GLY A 99 -14.68 8.17 14.43
C GLY A 99 -15.61 8.91 15.41
N ARG A 100 -16.79 8.36 15.74
CA ARG A 100 -17.68 8.88 16.79
C ARG A 100 -17.83 7.96 18.01
N GLY A 101 -17.11 6.83 18.03
CA GLY A 101 -17.37 5.77 19.01
C GLY A 101 -16.19 4.85 19.28
N GLY A 102 -14.98 5.39 19.41
CA GLY A 102 -13.95 4.84 20.31
C GLY A 102 -13.65 3.33 20.25
N TRP A 103 -13.74 2.68 19.09
CA TRP A 103 -13.10 1.37 18.92
C TRP A 103 -11.61 1.60 18.77
N ARG A 104 -10.90 1.48 19.90
CA ARG A 104 -9.46 1.24 19.88
C ARG A 104 -9.25 0.02 19.00
N ALA A 105 -8.37 0.12 17.99
CA ALA A 105 -7.83 -1.06 17.34
C ALA A 105 -7.48 -2.06 18.45
N GLY A 106 -8.13 -3.22 18.44
CA GLY A 106 -7.71 -4.29 19.33
C GLY A 106 -6.24 -4.57 19.05
N PRO A 107 -5.43 -4.98 20.05
CA PRO A 107 -4.07 -5.39 19.78
C PRO A 107 -4.10 -6.43 18.66
N THR A 108 -3.29 -6.22 17.62
CA THR A 108 -3.10 -7.23 16.58
C THR A 108 -2.62 -8.50 17.29
N SER A 109 -3.41 -9.56 17.17
CA SER A 109 -3.09 -10.87 17.76
C SER A 109 -2.02 -11.59 16.93
N VAL A 110 -1.91 -11.23 15.65
CA VAL A 110 -0.88 -11.69 14.72
C VAL A 110 0.32 -10.74 14.87
N THR A 111 1.52 -11.29 15.10
CA THR A 111 2.78 -10.53 15.07
C THR A 111 3.32 -10.45 13.63
N PRO A 112 4.26 -9.54 13.31
CA PRO A 112 4.89 -9.50 11.98
C PRO A 112 5.48 -10.85 11.55
N GLU A 113 6.18 -11.53 12.45
CA GLU A 113 6.78 -12.85 12.16
C GLU A 113 5.69 -13.88 11.87
N LYS A 114 4.58 -13.84 12.62
CA LYS A 114 3.47 -14.75 12.37
C LYS A 114 2.75 -14.42 11.06
N ALA A 115 2.69 -13.14 10.66
CA ALA A 115 2.15 -12.74 9.38
C ALA A 115 3.02 -13.26 8.22
N LEU A 116 4.35 -13.24 8.35
CA LEU A 116 5.28 -13.84 7.39
C LEU A 116 5.07 -15.36 7.26
N ASP A 117 4.91 -16.07 8.39
CA ASP A 117 4.59 -17.51 8.36
C ASP A 117 3.27 -17.77 7.61
N ILE A 118 2.22 -17.01 7.91
CA ILE A 118 0.91 -17.13 7.27
C ILE A 118 1.00 -16.85 5.77
N ALA A 119 1.74 -15.81 5.39
CA ALA A 119 1.98 -15.46 4.00
C ALA A 119 2.68 -16.60 3.26
N GLN A 120 3.76 -17.15 3.82
CA GLN A 120 4.50 -18.24 3.20
C GLN A 120 3.64 -19.51 3.08
N GLU A 121 2.89 -19.88 4.12
CA GLU A 121 1.96 -21.03 4.08
C GLU A 121 0.92 -20.88 2.96
N TRP A 122 0.38 -19.66 2.77
CA TRP A 122 -0.56 -19.38 1.69
C TRP A 122 0.10 -19.47 0.31
N LEU A 123 1.30 -18.91 0.14
CA LEU A 123 2.05 -18.96 -1.12
C LEU A 123 2.39 -20.40 -1.52
N ASP A 124 2.82 -21.23 -0.57
CA ASP A 124 3.11 -22.65 -0.81
C ASP A 124 1.88 -23.39 -1.35
N GLN A 125 0.69 -23.03 -0.88
CA GLN A 125 -0.57 -23.66 -1.28
C GLN A 125 -1.11 -23.15 -2.61
N TYR A 126 -1.08 -21.83 -2.84
CA TYR A 126 -1.82 -21.19 -3.94
C TYR A 126 -0.94 -20.64 -5.06
N LEU A 127 0.34 -20.38 -4.79
CA LEU A 127 1.29 -19.82 -5.75
C LEU A 127 2.67 -20.48 -5.63
N PRO A 128 2.77 -21.81 -5.82
CA PRO A 128 4.00 -22.55 -5.57
C PRO A 128 5.16 -22.04 -6.43
N GLY A 129 6.35 -22.00 -5.83
CA GLY A 129 7.56 -21.43 -6.44
C GLY A 129 7.73 -19.93 -6.20
N THR A 130 6.94 -19.36 -5.29
CA THR A 130 7.13 -18.01 -4.75
C THR A 130 7.41 -18.07 -3.24
N SER A 131 7.94 -16.99 -2.68
CA SER A 131 8.17 -16.85 -1.24
C SER A 131 7.71 -15.50 -0.74
N ALA A 132 7.43 -15.37 0.56
CA ALA A 132 7.30 -14.06 1.19
C ALA A 132 8.67 -13.38 1.28
N GLU A 133 8.69 -12.05 1.26
CA GLU A 133 9.87 -11.27 1.65
C GLU A 133 10.20 -11.46 3.13
N GLU A 134 11.42 -11.15 3.55
CA GLU A 134 11.89 -11.34 4.93
C GLU A 134 11.26 -10.39 5.95
N LYS A 135 10.63 -9.30 5.48
CA LYS A 135 10.01 -8.28 6.31
C LYS A 135 8.56 -8.07 5.90
N ALA A 136 7.76 -7.68 6.87
CA ALA A 136 6.38 -7.32 6.70
C ALA A 136 6.21 -5.85 7.07
N ASP A 137 5.69 -5.06 6.13
CA ASP A 137 5.38 -3.66 6.35
C ASP A 137 4.14 -3.56 7.24
N VAL A 138 4.30 -2.83 8.35
CA VAL A 138 3.31 -2.82 9.42
C VAL A 138 2.35 -1.67 9.18
N PHE A 139 1.09 -2.01 8.90
CA PHE A 139 -0.01 -1.05 8.79
C PHE A 139 -0.93 -1.12 10.01
N TYR A 140 -1.77 -0.10 10.16
CA TYR A 140 -2.78 -0.07 11.21
C TYR A 140 -3.88 -1.13 11.02
N GLY A 141 -3.64 -2.36 11.47
CA GLY A 141 -4.61 -3.46 11.50
C GLY A 141 -4.31 -4.61 10.53
N TYR A 142 -3.24 -4.50 9.73
CA TYR A 142 -2.81 -5.50 8.78
C TYR A 142 -1.32 -5.33 8.45
N TYR A 143 -0.79 -6.26 7.67
CA TYR A 143 0.57 -6.24 7.14
C TYR A 143 0.52 -6.30 5.62
N THR A 144 1.40 -5.60 4.92
CA THR A 144 1.67 -5.84 3.49
C THR A 144 3.05 -6.48 3.36
N ILE A 145 3.16 -7.46 2.48
CA ILE A 145 4.34 -8.31 2.32
C ILE A 145 4.57 -8.51 0.83
N HIS A 146 5.75 -8.14 0.33
CA HIS A 146 6.14 -8.49 -1.03
C HIS A 146 6.27 -9.99 -1.20
N THR A 147 5.84 -10.47 -2.36
CA THR A 147 6.05 -11.84 -2.80
C THR A 147 7.22 -11.87 -3.76
N LEU A 148 8.12 -12.82 -3.56
CA LEU A 148 9.32 -13.00 -4.35
C LEU A 148 9.20 -14.22 -5.25
N LYS A 149 9.80 -14.13 -6.44
CA LYS A 149 10.07 -15.25 -7.33
C LYS A 149 11.54 -15.20 -7.72
N ASP A 150 12.25 -16.30 -7.50
CA ASP A 150 13.70 -16.37 -7.72
C ASP A 150 14.48 -15.25 -6.99
N GLY A 151 13.98 -14.83 -5.81
CA GLY A 151 14.56 -13.77 -4.99
C GLY A 151 14.30 -12.34 -5.46
N GLN A 152 13.42 -12.15 -6.46
CA GLN A 152 13.02 -10.83 -6.95
C GLN A 152 11.54 -10.58 -6.68
N VAL A 153 11.16 -9.34 -6.40
CA VAL A 153 9.75 -8.96 -6.22
C VAL A 153 8.94 -9.34 -7.46
N ALA A 154 7.81 -10.00 -7.24
CA ALA A 154 6.88 -10.47 -8.27
C ALA A 154 5.44 -10.02 -8.03
N GLY A 155 5.14 -9.44 -6.87
CA GLY A 155 3.80 -9.05 -6.45
C GLY A 155 3.77 -8.82 -4.94
N MET A 156 2.57 -8.80 -4.36
CA MET A 156 2.37 -8.58 -2.93
C MET A 156 1.06 -9.17 -2.44
N LEU A 157 0.98 -9.36 -1.13
CA LEU A 157 -0.23 -9.72 -0.42
C LEU A 157 -0.31 -8.97 0.91
N SER A 158 -1.50 -8.95 1.49
CA SER A 158 -1.67 -8.50 2.86
C SER A 158 -2.18 -9.61 3.78
N VAL A 159 -1.82 -9.51 5.06
CA VAL A 159 -2.32 -10.39 6.13
C VAL A 159 -3.06 -9.55 7.16
N ASN A 160 -4.31 -9.89 7.46
CA ASN A 160 -5.09 -9.21 8.48
C ASN A 160 -4.49 -9.43 9.87
N GLY A 161 -4.21 -8.35 10.60
CA GLY A 161 -3.49 -8.40 11.88
C GLY A 161 -4.30 -8.97 13.06
N SER A 162 -5.60 -9.22 12.88
CA SER A 162 -6.47 -9.81 13.91
C SER A 162 -6.90 -11.24 13.59
N THR A 163 -7.11 -11.56 12.31
CA THR A 163 -7.69 -12.84 11.88
C THR A 163 -6.69 -13.75 11.18
N GLY A 164 -5.58 -13.20 10.66
CA GLY A 164 -4.65 -13.93 9.79
C GLY A 164 -5.20 -14.19 8.38
N GLU A 165 -6.33 -13.58 7.99
CA GLU A 165 -6.84 -13.67 6.63
C GLU A 165 -5.84 -13.10 5.62
N VAL A 166 -5.60 -13.81 4.52
CA VAL A 166 -4.67 -13.42 3.45
C VAL A 166 -5.45 -12.81 2.29
N TRP A 167 -4.96 -11.68 1.79
CA TRP A 167 -5.48 -11.01 0.60
C TRP A 167 -4.35 -10.83 -0.42
N TYR A 168 -4.35 -11.62 -1.49
CA TYR A 168 -3.37 -11.45 -2.57
C TYR A 168 -3.78 -10.32 -3.52
N HIS A 169 -2.84 -9.44 -3.85
CA HIS A 169 -3.12 -8.25 -4.66
C HIS A 169 -3.04 -8.60 -6.15
N THR A 170 -4.20 -8.67 -6.79
CA THR A 170 -4.33 -9.16 -8.18
C THR A 170 -4.41 -8.05 -9.23
N TRP A 171 -4.36 -6.78 -8.81
CA TRP A 171 -4.64 -5.61 -9.67
C TRP A 171 -3.39 -4.87 -10.16
N HIS A 172 -2.18 -5.25 -9.74
CA HIS A 172 -0.96 -4.55 -10.15
C HIS A 172 -0.42 -4.99 -11.51
N GLY A 173 -0.63 -6.27 -11.86
CA GLY A 173 0.05 -6.89 -13.00
C GLY A 173 1.51 -7.24 -12.68
N ASP A 174 2.38 -7.19 -13.68
CA ASP A 174 3.78 -7.60 -13.53
C ASP A 174 4.64 -6.52 -12.86
N PHE A 175 5.50 -6.90 -11.92
CA PHE A 175 6.49 -5.99 -11.32
C PHE A 175 7.53 -5.53 -12.37
N ILE A 176 7.91 -4.25 -12.34
CA ILE A 176 8.89 -3.65 -13.26
C ILE A 176 10.11 -3.14 -12.51
N THR A 177 9.91 -2.26 -11.52
CA THR A 177 10.99 -1.63 -10.74
C THR A 177 10.43 -1.00 -9.47
N MET A 178 11.30 -0.55 -8.56
CA MET A 178 10.90 0.16 -7.35
C MET A 178 11.95 1.18 -6.93
N LYS A 179 11.54 2.08 -6.05
CA LYS A 179 12.40 3.07 -5.39
C LYS A 179 11.99 3.18 -3.94
N GLU A 180 12.86 2.73 -3.06
CA GLU A 180 12.82 3.08 -1.64
C GLU A 180 13.28 4.52 -1.47
N LEU A 181 12.62 5.25 -0.57
CA LEU A 181 12.90 6.63 -0.24
C LEU A 181 13.40 6.68 1.20
N GLU A 182 14.65 7.12 1.36
CA GLU A 182 15.21 7.37 2.68
C GLU A 182 14.52 8.57 3.31
N ASN A 183 14.02 8.39 4.54
CA ASN A 183 13.37 9.42 5.36
C ASN A 183 14.28 9.92 6.49
#